data_AF-A0A7K2XNL5-F1
#
_entry.id   AF-A0A7K2XNL5-F1
#
_cell.length_a   1.000
_cell.length_b   1.000
_cell.length_c   1.000
_cell.angle_alpha   90.00
_cell.angle_beta   90.00
_cell.angle_gamma   90.00
#
_symmetry.space_group_name_H-M   'P 1'
#
loop_
_entity.id
_entity.type
_entity.pdbx_description
1 polymer ?
#
loop_
_entity_poly.entity_id
_entity_poly.type
_entity_poly.pdbx_seq_one_letter_code
_entity_poly.pdbx_strand_id
1 'polypeptide(L)'
;GGGRDATGHAKDGTTPLPPLDIAGFAAAGAVRATPHDLLAFLEAHLEPAGPLADALREVRRPVVSHGRGEHRQTHTLTWFQQPTPRGPAFFHCGATSGQQAFLGFCPATGFALAAVATRRYRPADPFSAEALTLLCEGP
;
A
#
# COMPACT_ATOMS: atom_id res chain seq x y z
N GLY A 1 17.02 -10.00 12.16
CA GLY A 1 17.86 -10.17 10.97
C GLY A 1 18.10 -11.64 10.79
N GLY A 2 17.49 -12.26 9.79
CA GLY A 2 17.59 -13.71 9.59
C GLY A 2 17.28 -14.07 8.15
N GLY A 3 18.25 -13.88 7.26
CA GLY A 3 18.45 -14.56 5.96
C GLY A 3 17.28 -14.75 4.96
N ARG A 4 16.05 -14.30 5.24
CA ARG A 4 14.84 -14.55 4.43
C ARG A 4 14.24 -13.29 3.84
N ASP A 5 14.65 -12.11 4.33
CA ASP A 5 14.18 -10.83 3.81
C ASP A 5 14.81 -10.58 2.43
N ALA A 6 14.03 -10.05 1.50
CA ALA A 6 14.55 -9.64 0.21
C ALA A 6 15.53 -8.46 0.36
N THR A 7 16.71 -8.56 -0.26
CA THR A 7 17.73 -7.51 -0.24
C THR A 7 17.23 -6.27 -0.97
N GLY A 8 17.19 -5.12 -0.30
CA GLY A 8 16.89 -3.84 -0.94
C GLY A 8 18.09 -3.31 -1.73
N HIS A 9 17.85 -2.55 -2.80
CA HIS A 9 18.91 -1.99 -3.63
C HIS A 9 18.84 -0.46 -3.72
N ALA A 10 20.01 0.15 -3.87
CA ALA A 10 20.18 1.58 -4.03
C ALA A 10 19.61 2.08 -5.37
N LYS A 11 19.85 3.36 -5.67
CA LYS A 11 19.29 3.98 -6.86
C LYS A 11 19.72 3.25 -8.14
N ASP A 12 20.94 2.75 -8.24
CA ASP A 12 21.44 2.03 -9.43
C ASP A 12 20.73 0.68 -9.69
N GLY A 13 19.93 0.21 -8.73
CA GLY A 13 19.18 -1.05 -8.82
C GLY A 13 20.02 -2.29 -8.54
N THR A 14 21.32 -2.14 -8.25
CA THR A 14 22.26 -3.25 -8.11
C THR A 14 23.07 -3.19 -6.83
N THR A 15 23.34 -2.01 -6.29
CA THR A 15 24.08 -1.88 -5.03
C THR A 15 23.17 -2.29 -3.86
N PRO A 16 23.49 -3.36 -3.11
CA PRO A 16 22.67 -3.79 -1.98
C PRO A 16 22.73 -2.78 -0.84
N LEU A 17 21.60 -2.61 -0.15
CA LEU A 17 21.48 -1.76 1.03
C LEU A 17 21.14 -2.59 2.27
N PRO A 18 21.63 -2.18 3.46
CA PRO A 18 21.23 -2.82 4.69
C PRO A 18 19.72 -2.64 4.93
N PRO A 19 19.07 -3.57 5.66
CA PRO A 19 17.69 -3.39 6.10
C PRO A 19 17.51 -2.06 6.83
N LEU A 20 16.37 -1.41 6.60
CA LEU A 20 16.04 -0.16 7.27
C LEU A 20 15.86 -0.42 8.78
N ASP A 21 16.62 0.29 9.61
CA ASP A 21 16.39 0.38 11.04
C ASP A 21 15.65 1.69 11.34
N ILE A 22 14.37 1.59 11.69
CA ILE A 22 13.54 2.75 12.06
C ILE A 22 13.36 2.92 13.56
N ALA A 23 14.13 2.18 14.39
CA ALA A 23 14.13 2.30 15.85
C ALA A 23 12.71 2.50 16.45
N GLY A 24 12.49 3.61 17.17
CA GLY A 24 11.23 3.93 17.85
C GLY A 24 10.02 4.19 16.94
N PHE A 25 10.18 4.14 15.61
CA PHE A 25 9.11 4.38 14.63
C PHE A 25 8.64 3.09 13.94
N ALA A 26 8.78 1.93 14.59
CA ALA A 26 8.41 0.63 14.04
C ALA A 26 6.99 0.62 13.42
N ALA A 27 6.02 1.25 14.07
CA ALA A 27 4.63 1.35 13.59
C ALA A 27 4.47 2.10 12.25
N ALA A 28 5.42 2.95 11.88
CA ALA A 28 5.35 3.76 10.66
C ALA A 28 5.86 3.02 9.40
N GLY A 29 6.61 1.93 9.53
CA GLY A 29 7.20 1.28 8.35
C GLY A 29 8.11 0.08 8.56
N ALA A 30 8.10 -0.57 9.73
CA ALA A 30 8.97 -1.73 10.01
C ALA A 30 8.32 -3.07 9.65
N VAL A 31 7.06 -3.05 9.19
CA VAL A 31 6.32 -4.26 8.82
C VAL A 31 7.01 -4.95 7.66
N ARG A 32 7.23 -6.25 7.81
CA ARG A 32 7.76 -7.16 6.80
C ARG A 32 6.74 -8.26 6.57
N ALA A 33 6.47 -8.56 5.32
CA ALA A 33 5.45 -9.51 4.91
C ALA A 33 5.83 -10.16 3.58
N THR A 34 5.40 -11.39 3.36
CA THR A 34 5.47 -12.02 2.03
C THR A 34 4.35 -11.48 1.14
N PRO A 35 4.45 -11.60 -0.20
CA PRO A 35 3.34 -11.25 -1.09
C PRO A 35 2.02 -11.95 -0.72
N HIS A 36 2.09 -13.20 -0.24
CA HIS A 36 0.93 -13.95 0.23
C HIS A 36 0.28 -13.28 1.46
N ASP A 37 1.07 -12.90 2.46
CA ASP A 37 0.54 -12.24 3.67
C ASP A 37 -0.08 -10.87 3.34
N LEU A 38 0.53 -10.14 2.39
CA LEU A 38 0.00 -8.86 1.91
C LEU A 38 -1.35 -9.03 1.21
N LEU A 39 -1.51 -10.06 0.38
CA LEU A 39 -2.78 -10.37 -0.27
C LEU A 39 -3.83 -10.82 0.75
N ALA A 40 -3.48 -11.70 1.69
CA ALA A 40 -4.39 -12.12 2.76
C ALA A 40 -4.89 -10.92 3.60
N PHE A 41 -4.01 -9.94 3.88
CA PHE A 41 -4.38 -8.70 4.54
C PHE A 41 -5.36 -7.84 3.71
N LEU A 42 -5.19 -7.79 2.39
CA LEU A 42 -6.08 -7.06 1.49
C LEU A 42 -7.44 -7.78 1.32
N GLU A 43 -7.44 -9.11 1.24
CA GLU A 43 -8.65 -9.93 1.19
C GLU A 43 -9.50 -9.74 2.46
N ALA A 44 -8.87 -9.64 3.63
CA ALA A 44 -9.57 -9.29 4.86
C ALA A 44 -10.25 -7.91 4.80
N HIS A 45 -9.72 -6.96 4.01
CA HIS A 45 -10.40 -5.68 3.77
C HIS A 45 -11.53 -5.78 2.76
N LEU A 46 -11.47 -6.71 1.80
CA LEU A 46 -12.55 -6.97 0.85
C LEU A 46 -13.73 -7.63 1.55
N GLU A 47 -13.47 -8.64 2.38
CA GLU A 47 -14.47 -9.40 3.11
C GLU A 47 -14.22 -9.38 4.64
N PRO A 48 -14.48 -8.25 5.33
CA PRO A 48 -14.22 -8.16 6.77
C PRO A 48 -15.13 -9.11 7.57
N ALA A 49 -14.50 -10.08 8.23
CA ALA A 49 -15.15 -11.08 9.06
C ALA A 49 -14.42 -11.30 10.40
N GLY A 50 -15.10 -11.92 11.35
CA GLY A 50 -14.54 -12.24 12.67
C GLY A 50 -14.30 -11.02 13.57
N PRO A 51 -13.47 -11.16 14.62
CA PRO A 51 -13.32 -10.14 15.66
C PRO A 51 -12.76 -8.79 15.20
N LEU A 52 -12.04 -8.76 14.06
CA LEU A 52 -11.44 -7.54 13.52
C LEU A 52 -12.30 -6.86 12.46
N ALA A 53 -13.47 -7.42 12.12
CA ALA A 53 -14.29 -6.92 11.02
C ALA A 53 -14.58 -5.42 11.17
N ASP A 54 -15.01 -4.98 12.35
CA ASP A 54 -15.36 -3.58 12.58
C ASP A 54 -14.15 -2.64 12.54
N ALA A 55 -13.00 -3.09 13.04
CA ALA A 55 -11.76 -2.32 12.93
C ALA A 55 -11.35 -2.14 11.46
N LEU A 56 -11.45 -3.19 10.64
CA LEU A 56 -11.20 -3.12 9.20
C LEU A 56 -12.20 -2.21 8.47
N ARG A 57 -13.45 -2.12 8.93
CA ARG A 57 -14.41 -1.13 8.40
C ARG A 57 -14.03 0.29 8.82
N GLU A 58 -13.67 0.49 10.08
CA GLU A 58 -13.38 1.82 10.63
C GLU A 58 -12.15 2.47 10.00
N VAL A 59 -11.07 1.71 9.75
CA VAL A 59 -9.86 2.27 9.13
C VAL A 59 -10.08 2.75 7.69
N ARG A 60 -11.18 2.35 7.04
CA ARG A 60 -11.60 2.81 5.71
C ARG A 60 -12.54 4.02 5.76
N ARG A 61 -12.97 4.45 6.94
CA ARG A 61 -13.92 5.56 7.07
C ARG A 61 -13.22 6.89 6.70
N PRO A 62 -13.83 7.71 5.82
CA PRO A 62 -13.29 9.04 5.52
C PRO A 62 -13.18 9.89 6.79
N VAL A 63 -12.00 10.48 7.01
CA VAL A 63 -11.71 11.38 8.13
C VAL A 63 -11.61 12.82 7.64
N VAL A 64 -10.92 13.03 6.52
CA VAL A 64 -10.77 14.36 5.91
C VAL A 64 -10.90 14.29 4.41
N SER A 65 -11.60 15.25 3.83
CA SER A 65 -11.64 15.53 2.40
C SER A 65 -11.07 16.92 2.17
N HIS A 66 -10.07 17.04 1.29
CA HIS A 66 -9.49 18.32 0.91
C HIS A 66 -9.20 18.38 -0.60
N GLY A 67 -8.87 19.55 -1.12
CA GLY A 67 -8.80 19.80 -2.57
C GLY A 67 -10.16 20.15 -3.19
N ARG A 68 -10.17 20.47 -4.49
CA ARG A 68 -11.36 20.88 -5.26
C ARG A 68 -11.40 20.15 -6.61
N GLY A 69 -12.60 19.92 -7.13
CA GLY A 69 -12.81 19.27 -8.43
C GLY A 69 -12.10 17.91 -8.50
N GLU A 70 -11.35 17.70 -9.58
CA GLU A 70 -10.60 16.48 -9.88
C GLU A 70 -9.43 16.23 -8.92
N HIS A 71 -8.98 17.26 -8.18
CA HIS A 71 -7.90 17.14 -7.19
C HIS A 71 -8.41 16.87 -5.78
N ARG A 72 -9.68 16.49 -5.62
CA ARG A 72 -10.23 16.15 -4.30
C ARG A 72 -9.59 14.86 -3.79
N GLN A 73 -8.90 14.97 -2.66
CA GLN A 73 -8.31 13.84 -1.96
C GLN A 73 -9.09 13.52 -0.70
N THR A 74 -9.39 12.24 -0.50
CA THR A 74 -10.05 11.76 0.71
C THR A 74 -9.08 10.86 1.46
N HIS A 75 -8.85 11.19 2.72
CA HIS A 75 -7.98 10.42 3.60
C HIS A 75 -8.82 9.76 4.69
N THR A 76 -8.44 8.52 4.98
CA THR A 76 -8.95 7.74 6.09
C THR A 76 -7.89 7.67 7.19
N LEU A 77 -8.06 6.82 8.20
CA LEU A 77 -7.04 6.62 9.23
C LEU A 77 -5.73 6.06 8.66
N THR A 78 -5.82 5.16 7.67
CA THR A 78 -4.65 4.40 7.17
C THR A 78 -4.57 4.29 5.65
N TRP A 79 -5.61 4.66 4.92
CA TRP A 79 -5.73 4.51 3.47
C TRP A 79 -5.96 5.85 2.77
N PHE A 80 -5.32 6.03 1.61
CA PHE A 80 -5.74 7.02 0.63
C PHE A 80 -6.92 6.47 -0.16
N GLN A 81 -7.89 7.31 -0.45
CA GLN A 81 -9.08 6.92 -1.20
C GLN A 81 -9.06 7.58 -2.59
N GLN A 82 -9.19 6.76 -3.62
CA GLN A 82 -9.30 7.18 -5.02
C GLN A 82 -10.73 6.87 -5.53
N PRO A 83 -11.49 7.86 -5.98
CA PRO A 83 -12.77 7.61 -6.63
C PRO A 83 -12.58 6.80 -7.92
N THR A 84 -13.43 5.80 -8.14
CA THR A 84 -13.53 5.09 -9.43
C THR A 84 -15.00 4.99 -9.85
N PRO A 85 -15.32 4.73 -11.13
CA PRO A 85 -16.69 4.54 -11.59
C PRO A 85 -17.45 3.41 -10.87
N ARG A 86 -16.72 2.42 -10.33
CA ARG A 86 -17.30 1.25 -9.65
C ARG A 86 -17.42 1.46 -8.13
N GLY A 87 -16.86 2.53 -7.58
CA GLY A 87 -16.77 2.78 -6.14
C GLY A 87 -15.37 3.22 -5.71
N PRO A 88 -15.17 3.62 -4.44
CA PRO A 88 -13.85 4.03 -3.99
C PRO A 88 -12.86 2.85 -3.94
N ALA A 89 -11.70 3.04 -4.57
CA ALA A 89 -10.52 2.22 -4.32
C ALA A 89 -9.73 2.81 -3.15
N PHE A 90 -9.13 1.93 -2.34
CA PHE A 90 -8.29 2.29 -1.21
C PHE A 90 -6.87 1.83 -1.48
N PHE A 91 -5.89 2.69 -1.22
CA PHE A 91 -4.49 2.34 -1.44
C PHE A 91 -3.55 3.00 -0.43
N HIS A 92 -2.38 2.41 -0.25
CA HIS A 92 -1.27 2.99 0.50
C HIS A 92 0.03 2.58 -0.17
N CYS A 93 0.95 3.54 -0.32
CA CYS A 93 2.29 3.28 -0.83
C CYS A 93 3.31 3.47 0.30
N GLY A 94 4.41 2.74 0.23
CA GLY A 94 5.47 2.79 1.23
C GLY A 94 6.83 2.59 0.59
N ALA A 95 7.85 3.18 1.17
CA ALA A 95 9.23 3.01 0.72
C ALA A 95 10.18 2.95 1.91
N THR A 96 11.21 2.13 1.77
CA THR A 96 12.40 2.12 2.63
C THR A 96 13.61 2.61 1.83
N SER A 97 14.80 2.57 2.41
CA SER A 97 16.05 2.95 1.74
C SER A 97 16.29 2.22 0.42
N GLY A 98 15.78 0.99 0.28
CA GLY A 98 16.03 0.14 -0.90
C GLY A 98 14.83 -0.67 -1.37
N GLN A 99 13.62 -0.35 -0.89
CA GLN A 99 12.40 -1.09 -1.27
C GLN A 99 11.22 -0.13 -1.46
N GLN A 100 10.25 -0.58 -2.25
CA GLN A 100 8.96 0.05 -2.46
C GLN A 100 7.85 -0.99 -2.31
N ALA A 101 6.70 -0.55 -1.81
CA ALA A 101 5.49 -1.34 -1.71
C ALA A 101 4.28 -0.49 -2.09
N PHE A 102 3.33 -1.13 -2.74
CA PHE A 102 1.99 -0.62 -3.02
C PHE A 102 0.99 -1.69 -2.59
N LEU A 103 -0.01 -1.27 -1.81
CA LEU A 103 -1.15 -2.08 -1.42
C LEU A 103 -2.41 -1.33 -1.81
N GLY A 104 -3.37 -2.03 -2.40
CA GLY A 104 -4.69 -1.45 -2.61
C GLY A 104 -5.78 -2.47 -2.91
N PHE A 105 -7.01 -2.05 -2.72
CA PHE A 105 -8.20 -2.88 -2.91
C PHE A 105 -9.42 -2.03 -3.25
N CYS A 106 -10.39 -2.64 -3.93
CA CYS A 106 -11.67 -2.02 -4.26
C CYS A 106 -12.81 -2.97 -3.83
N PRO A 107 -13.50 -2.69 -2.71
CA PRO A 107 -14.55 -3.56 -2.20
C PRO A 107 -15.69 -3.78 -3.20
N ALA A 108 -16.01 -2.77 -4.02
CA ALA A 108 -17.11 -2.85 -4.97
C ALA A 108 -16.84 -3.84 -6.13
N THR A 109 -15.58 -4.17 -6.39
CA THR A 109 -15.17 -5.07 -7.47
C THR A 109 -14.58 -6.37 -6.97
N GLY A 110 -14.37 -6.51 -5.65
CA GLY A 110 -13.64 -7.64 -5.07
C GLY A 110 -12.17 -7.70 -5.50
N PHE A 111 -11.60 -6.61 -6.04
CA PHE A 111 -10.23 -6.62 -6.56
C PHE A 111 -9.23 -6.12 -5.52
N ALA A 112 -8.11 -6.83 -5.37
CA ALA A 112 -6.97 -6.46 -4.54
C ALA A 112 -5.66 -6.56 -5.33
N LEU A 113 -4.73 -5.65 -5.03
CA LEU A 113 -3.42 -5.58 -5.65
C LEU A 113 -2.35 -5.32 -4.59
N ALA A 114 -1.37 -6.21 -4.54
CA ALA A 114 -0.12 -6.00 -3.81
C ALA A 114 1.04 -6.00 -4.81
N ALA A 115 1.82 -4.92 -4.84
CA ALA A 115 3.03 -4.82 -5.64
C ALA A 115 4.20 -4.46 -4.74
N VAL A 116 5.35 -5.10 -4.95
CA VAL A 116 6.59 -4.85 -4.20
C VAL A 116 7.79 -4.81 -5.14
N ALA A 117 8.78 -3.98 -4.81
CA ALA A 117 10.02 -3.89 -5.56
C ALA A 117 11.22 -3.67 -4.63
N THR A 118 12.32 -4.38 -4.87
CA THR A 118 13.57 -4.26 -4.12
C THR A 118 14.47 -3.16 -4.68
N ARG A 119 13.92 -1.95 -4.85
CA ARG A 119 14.66 -0.77 -5.31
C ARG A 119 14.25 0.48 -4.56
N ARG A 120 15.19 1.42 -4.41
CA ARG A 120 14.94 2.74 -3.82
C ARG A 120 13.92 3.55 -4.60
N TYR A 121 12.98 4.20 -3.89
CA TYR A 121 12.02 5.15 -4.43
C TYR A 121 12.70 6.33 -5.16
N ARG A 122 12.07 6.78 -6.25
CA ARG A 122 12.43 7.99 -6.97
C ARG A 122 11.16 8.76 -7.33
N PRO A 123 11.16 10.10 -7.37
CA PRO A 123 9.98 10.88 -7.76
C PRO A 123 9.44 10.55 -9.16
N ALA A 124 10.32 10.22 -10.11
CA ALA A 124 9.96 9.83 -11.47
C ALA A 124 9.70 8.32 -11.63
N ASP A 125 9.63 7.57 -10.52
CA ASP A 125 9.37 6.13 -10.55
C ASP A 125 7.90 5.85 -10.88
N PRO A 126 7.58 5.15 -11.97
CA PRO A 126 6.19 4.86 -12.33
C PRO A 126 5.54 3.84 -11.39
N PHE A 127 6.31 3.12 -10.57
CA PHE A 127 5.84 1.97 -9.78
C PHE A 127 4.49 2.18 -9.07
N SER A 128 4.37 3.19 -8.20
CA SER A 128 3.12 3.43 -7.45
C SER A 128 2.00 4.00 -8.33
N ALA A 129 2.34 4.76 -9.37
CA ALA A 129 1.36 5.36 -10.26
C ALA A 129 0.71 4.30 -11.15
N GLU A 130 1.51 3.41 -11.75
CA GLU A 130 1.02 2.29 -12.56
C GLU A 130 0.20 1.30 -11.73
N ALA A 131 0.65 1.00 -10.50
CA ALA A 131 -0.12 0.13 -9.61
C ALA A 131 -1.47 0.75 -9.24
N LEU A 132 -1.54 2.07 -9.04
CA LEU A 132 -2.81 2.77 -8.81
C LEU A 132 -3.71 2.74 -10.05
N THR A 133 -3.15 2.96 -11.25
CA THR A 133 -3.88 2.85 -12.52
C THR A 133 -4.49 1.46 -12.65
N LEU A 134 -3.69 0.40 -12.50
CA LEU A 134 -4.16 -0.98 -12.55
C LEU A 134 -5.25 -1.27 -11.51
N LEU A 135 -5.11 -0.73 -10.29
CA LEU A 135 -6.13 -0.89 -9.25
C LEU A 135 -7.46 -0.22 -9.64
N CYS A 136 -7.41 0.97 -10.22
CA CYS A 136 -8.59 1.75 -10.58
C CYS A 136 -9.30 1.21 -11.83
N GLU A 137 -8.54 0.78 -12.83
CA GLU A 137 -9.06 0.07 -14.00
C GLU A 137 -9.64 -1.28 -13.61
N GLY A 138 -8.97 -1.97 -12.67
CA GLY A 138 -9.27 -3.32 -12.20
C GLY A 138 -9.38 -4.36 -13.32
N PRO A 139 -9.83 -5.59 -13.02
CA PRO A 139 -10.14 -6.59 -14.03
C PRO A 139 -11.39 -6.19 -14.82
#